data_AF-A0A961AFJ1-F1
#
_entry.id   AF-A0A961AFJ1-F1
#
_cell.length_a   1.000
_cell.length_b   1.000
_cell.length_c   1.000
_cell.angle_alpha   90.00
_cell.angle_beta   90.00
_cell.angle_gamma   90.00
#
_symmetry.space_group_name_H-M   'P 1'
#
loop_
_entity.id
_entity.type
_entity.pdbx_description
1 polymer ?
#
loop_
_entity_poly.entity_id
_entity_poly.type
_entity_poly.pdbx_seq_one_letter_code
_entity_poly.pdbx_strand_id
1 'polypeptide(L)'
;MKWMGALVWTTLLATAQGEAGLRVPAMWEYTVPLISPEVRETEPSHAQKDPTVVFHDGRWHVFMTVKLPERSAIEHVSFADWKDANASPRTLLPLSDSPYFCAPQVFFCEPHQLWYLIYQVGVPG
;
A
#
# COMPACT_ATOMS: atom_id res chain seq x y z
N MET A 1 -32.10 -54.49 22.83
CA MET A 1 -30.75 -54.68 22.26
C MET A 1 -30.66 -53.92 20.93
N LYS A 2 -30.20 -52.68 20.96
CA LYS A 2 -29.78 -51.89 19.79
C LYS A 2 -28.66 -50.96 20.27
N TRP A 3 -27.56 -51.01 19.54
CA TRP A 3 -26.26 -50.46 19.89
C TRP A 3 -26.19 -48.96 19.61
N MET A 4 -25.63 -48.19 20.55
CA MET A 4 -25.21 -46.81 20.33
C MET A 4 -23.85 -46.83 19.61
N GLY A 5 -23.80 -46.29 18.40
CA GLY A 5 -22.54 -46.03 17.70
C GLY A 5 -21.95 -44.69 18.15
N ALA A 6 -20.79 -44.72 18.81
CA ALA A 6 -20.01 -43.53 19.09
C ALA A 6 -19.15 -43.19 17.85
N LEU A 7 -19.34 -42.00 17.29
CA LEU A 7 -18.44 -41.45 16.27
C LEU A 7 -17.24 -40.83 16.99
N VAL A 8 -16.08 -41.47 16.90
CA VAL A 8 -14.82 -40.90 17.39
C VAL A 8 -14.25 -40.02 16.28
N TRP A 9 -14.28 -38.70 16.48
CA TRP A 9 -13.55 -37.76 15.64
C TRP A 9 -12.10 -37.73 16.12
N THR A 10 -11.18 -38.30 15.35
CA THR A 10 -9.75 -38.11 15.59
C THR A 10 -9.38 -36.73 15.06
N THR A 11 -9.27 -35.75 15.96
CA THR A 11 -8.65 -34.47 15.63
C THR A 11 -7.17 -34.74 15.31
N LEU A 12 -6.79 -34.62 14.05
CA LEU A 12 -5.39 -34.45 13.68
C LEU A 12 -4.93 -33.13 14.32
N LEU A 13 -4.19 -33.22 15.42
CA LEU A 13 -3.40 -32.11 15.92
C LEU A 13 -2.34 -31.83 14.86
N ALA A 14 -2.58 -30.83 14.01
CA ALA A 14 -1.53 -30.23 13.22
C ALA A 14 -0.50 -29.70 14.23
N THR A 15 0.68 -30.31 14.26
CA THR A 15 1.81 -29.76 14.99
C THR A 15 2.11 -28.41 14.37
N ALA A 16 2.00 -27.34 15.16
CA ALA A 16 2.49 -26.03 14.76
C ALA A 16 3.98 -26.18 14.42
N GLN A 17 4.32 -26.06 13.14
CA GLN A 17 5.71 -25.91 12.74
C GLN A 17 6.20 -24.63 13.40
N GLY A 18 7.20 -24.75 14.28
CA GLY A 18 7.79 -23.61 14.98
C GLY A 18 8.14 -22.50 13.99
N GLU A 19 7.84 -21.26 14.38
CA GLU A 19 8.10 -20.08 13.57
C GLU A 19 9.55 -20.10 13.07
N ALA A 20 9.74 -20.34 11.78
CA ALA A 20 10.99 -20.02 11.14
C ALA A 20 11.12 -18.50 11.22
N GLY A 21 11.95 -18.03 12.15
CA GLY A 21 12.19 -16.60 12.34
C GLY A 21 12.55 -15.92 11.02
N LEU A 22 12.13 -14.66 10.86
CA LEU A 22 12.39 -13.87 9.65
C LEU A 22 13.87 -13.93 9.27
N ARG A 23 14.17 -14.56 8.13
CA ARG A 23 15.50 -14.50 7.51
C ARG A 23 15.50 -13.39 6.49
N VAL A 24 16.13 -12.27 6.84
CA VAL A 24 16.34 -11.18 5.89
C VAL A 24 17.33 -11.60 4.80
N PRO A 25 17.13 -11.19 3.54
CA PRO A 25 18.04 -11.54 2.47
C PRO A 25 19.42 -10.90 2.68
N ALA A 26 20.48 -11.61 2.32
CA ALA A 26 21.86 -11.11 2.43
C ALA A 26 22.21 -10.08 1.34
N MET A 27 21.40 -10.01 0.27
CA MET A 27 21.60 -9.12 -0.88
C MET A 27 20.25 -8.68 -1.44
N TRP A 28 20.23 -7.49 -2.03
CA TRP A 28 19.07 -6.93 -2.71
C TRP A 28 19.44 -6.58 -4.15
N GLU A 29 18.54 -6.87 -5.08
CA GLU A 29 18.59 -6.35 -6.44
C GLU A 29 17.66 -5.15 -6.54
N TYR A 30 18.03 -4.16 -7.33
CA TYR A 30 17.24 -2.95 -7.55
C TYR A 30 16.87 -2.82 -9.03
N THR A 31 15.72 -2.23 -9.28
CA THR A 31 15.24 -1.93 -10.62
C THR A 31 15.73 -0.57 -11.09
N VAL A 32 15.46 -0.23 -12.35
CA VAL A 32 15.38 1.17 -12.77
C VAL A 32 14.25 1.91 -12.02
N PRO A 33 14.19 3.25 -12.03
CA PRO A 33 13.05 3.98 -11.47
C PRO A 33 11.72 3.50 -12.05
N LEU A 34 10.81 3.03 -11.19
CA LEU A 34 9.50 2.48 -11.59
C LEU A 34 8.41 3.55 -11.69
N ILE A 35 8.52 4.62 -10.89
CA ILE A 35 7.60 5.77 -10.90
C ILE A 35 8.47 7.02 -10.81
N SER A 36 8.52 7.79 -11.90
CA SER A 36 9.27 9.05 -12.00
C SER A 36 8.35 10.27 -11.82
N PRO A 37 8.89 11.48 -11.58
CA PRO A 37 8.13 12.73 -11.62
C PRO A 37 7.25 12.83 -12.87
N GLU A 38 5.95 12.96 -12.66
CA GLU A 38 5.03 13.12 -13.77
C GLU A 38 5.19 14.50 -14.39
N VAL A 39 5.35 14.51 -15.72
CA VAL A 39 5.37 15.73 -16.52
C VAL A 39 3.93 16.18 -16.74
N ARG A 40 3.59 17.35 -16.19
CA ARG A 40 2.26 17.96 -16.29
C ARG A 40 2.38 19.38 -16.79
N GLU A 41 1.39 19.83 -17.55
CA GLU A 41 1.29 21.24 -17.95
C GLU A 41 0.99 22.13 -16.74
N THR A 42 0.14 21.64 -15.83
CA THR A 42 -0.25 22.31 -14.59
C THR A 42 0.30 21.56 -13.39
N GLU A 43 0.92 22.29 -12.44
CA GLU A 43 1.60 21.70 -11.27
C GLU A 43 2.56 20.55 -11.65
N PRO A 44 3.64 20.81 -12.42
CA PRO A 44 4.62 19.78 -12.77
C PRO A 44 5.23 19.16 -11.51
N SER A 45 5.34 17.83 -11.50
CA SER A 45 5.92 17.13 -10.36
C SER A 45 7.44 17.29 -10.32
N HIS A 46 7.98 17.54 -9.13
CA HIS A 46 9.42 17.54 -8.89
C HIS A 46 9.91 16.19 -8.32
N ALA A 47 9.06 15.47 -7.58
CA ALA A 47 9.41 14.20 -6.94
C ALA A 47 8.17 13.37 -6.54
N GLN A 48 8.33 12.05 -6.51
CA GLN A 48 7.47 11.08 -5.82
C GLN A 48 8.24 10.51 -4.65
N LYS A 49 7.62 10.45 -3.48
CA LYS A 49 8.27 10.07 -2.23
C LYS A 49 7.32 9.28 -1.33
N ASP A 50 7.89 8.66 -0.30
CA ASP A 50 7.16 8.09 0.84
C ASP A 50 6.01 7.14 0.42
N PRO A 51 6.27 6.14 -0.45
CA PRO A 51 5.19 5.29 -0.94
C PRO A 51 4.66 4.37 0.16
N THR A 52 3.34 4.22 0.21
CA THR A 52 2.72 2.99 0.71
C THR A 52 2.16 2.20 -0.45
N VAL A 53 2.43 0.90 -0.45
CA VAL A 53 2.06 -0.04 -1.51
C VAL A 53 1.20 -1.15 -0.92
N VAL A 54 0.04 -1.42 -1.54
CA VAL A 54 -0.81 -2.58 -1.24
C VAL A 54 -1.18 -3.32 -2.53
N PHE A 55 -1.28 -4.65 -2.46
CA PHE A 55 -1.80 -5.46 -3.55
C PHE A 55 -3.22 -5.93 -3.21
N HIS A 56 -4.20 -5.51 -4.01
CA HIS A 56 -5.60 -5.84 -3.81
C HIS A 56 -6.31 -5.94 -5.16
N ASP A 57 -7.25 -6.88 -5.28
CA ASP A 57 -8.05 -7.10 -6.49
C ASP A 57 -7.23 -7.21 -7.79
N GLY A 58 -6.11 -7.93 -7.72
CA GLY A 58 -5.22 -8.16 -8.85
C GLY A 58 -4.37 -6.95 -9.27
N ARG A 59 -4.30 -5.90 -8.46
CA ARG A 59 -3.56 -4.66 -8.76
C ARG A 59 -2.70 -4.19 -7.61
N TRP A 60 -1.60 -3.54 -7.95
CA TRP A 60 -0.87 -2.68 -7.03
C TRP A 60 -1.61 -1.35 -6.91
N HIS A 61 -1.72 -0.86 -5.67
CA HIS A 61 -2.15 0.50 -5.36
C HIS A 61 -1.00 1.17 -4.63
N VAL A 62 -0.49 2.25 -5.21
CA VAL A 62 0.60 3.04 -4.64
C VAL A 62 0.06 4.41 -4.29
N PHE A 63 0.16 4.76 -3.01
CA PHE A 63 -0.11 6.08 -2.47
C PHE A 63 1.22 6.70 -2.11
N MET A 64 1.49 7.92 -2.58
CA MET A 64 2.81 8.53 -2.44
C MET A 64 2.68 10.04 -2.24
N THR A 65 3.64 10.62 -1.53
CA THR A 65 3.84 12.06 -1.55
C THR A 65 4.25 12.49 -2.95
N VAL A 66 3.59 13.52 -3.48
CA VAL A 66 4.04 14.23 -4.67
C VAL A 66 4.50 15.64 -4.28
N LYS A 67 5.73 15.99 -4.66
CA LYS A 67 6.22 17.36 -4.51
C LYS A 67 5.87 18.16 -5.75
N LEU A 68 4.97 19.12 -5.57
CA LEU A 68 4.55 20.08 -6.59
C LEU A 68 5.23 21.45 -6.31
N PRO A 69 5.14 22.44 -7.23
CA PRO A 69 5.79 23.73 -7.05
C PRO A 69 5.41 24.39 -5.72
N GLU A 70 4.11 24.56 -5.48
CA GLU A 70 3.59 25.32 -4.32
C GLU A 70 3.18 24.45 -3.14
N ARG A 71 3.07 23.13 -3.31
CA ARG A 71 2.54 22.23 -2.27
C ARG A 71 3.19 20.85 -2.24
N SER A 72 2.98 20.16 -1.13
CA SER A 72 3.19 18.72 -1.01
C SER A 72 1.83 18.07 -0.84
N ALA A 73 1.50 17.13 -1.70
CA ALA A 73 0.22 16.46 -1.74
C ALA A 73 0.38 14.94 -1.77
N ILE A 74 -0.73 14.21 -1.81
CA ILE A 74 -0.75 12.76 -2.01
C ILE A 74 -1.30 12.46 -3.40
N GLU A 75 -0.60 11.57 -4.10
CA GLU A 75 -0.94 11.05 -5.42
C GLU A 75 -1.17 9.53 -5.32
N HIS A 76 -2.13 9.04 -6.09
CA HIS A 76 -2.47 7.62 -6.21
C HIS A 76 -2.24 7.14 -7.64
N VAL A 77 -1.65 5.96 -7.78
CA VAL A 77 -1.56 5.23 -9.04
C VAL A 77 -1.90 3.76 -8.82
N SER A 78 -2.51 3.11 -9.81
CA SER A 78 -2.80 1.68 -9.76
C SER A 78 -2.51 0.99 -11.09
N PHE A 79 -1.84 -0.16 -11.02
CA PHE A 79 -1.39 -0.95 -12.16
C PHE A 79 -1.35 -2.44 -11.82
N ALA A 80 -1.44 -3.30 -12.83
CA ALA A 80 -1.36 -4.76 -12.64
C ALA A 80 0.09 -5.26 -12.63
N ASP A 81 0.93 -4.70 -13.51
CA ASP A 81 2.32 -5.09 -13.71
C ASP A 81 3.24 -3.88 -13.45
N TRP A 82 4.35 -4.09 -12.76
CA TRP A 82 5.32 -3.04 -12.41
C TRP A 82 5.92 -2.35 -13.64
N LYS A 83 5.97 -3.03 -14.80
CA LYS A 83 6.42 -2.41 -16.05
C LYS A 83 5.51 -1.24 -16.50
N ASP A 84 4.24 -1.27 -16.09
CA ASP A 84 3.23 -0.29 -16.45
C ASP A 84 3.12 0.85 -15.41
N ALA A 85 3.86 0.76 -14.30
CA ALA A 85 3.73 1.67 -13.16
C ALA A 85 3.92 3.15 -13.53
N ASN A 86 4.97 3.46 -14.31
CA ASN A 86 5.30 4.84 -14.65
C ASN A 86 4.26 5.49 -15.58
N ALA A 87 3.71 4.70 -16.52
CA ALA A 87 2.80 5.15 -17.57
C ALA A 87 1.32 5.14 -17.14
N SER A 88 1.03 4.52 -15.99
CA SER A 88 -0.35 4.42 -15.50
C SER A 88 -0.89 5.79 -15.07
N PRO A 89 -2.19 6.06 -15.32
CA PRO A 89 -2.81 7.32 -14.91
C PRO A 89 -2.69 7.55 -13.41
N ARG A 90 -2.35 8.77 -13.02
CA ARG A 90 -2.19 9.17 -11.61
C ARG A 90 -3.26 10.16 -11.20
N THR A 91 -3.68 10.06 -9.95
CA THR A 91 -4.74 10.90 -9.37
C THR A 91 -4.19 11.66 -8.18
N LEU A 92 -4.21 13.00 -8.24
CA LEU A 92 -3.99 13.84 -7.06
C LEU A 92 -5.21 13.73 -6.14
N LEU A 93 -5.00 13.38 -4.86
CA LEU A 93 -6.09 13.18 -3.92
C LEU A 93 -6.49 14.50 -3.24
N PRO A 94 -7.78 14.90 -3.29
CA PRO A 94 -8.27 16.13 -2.67
C PRO A 94 -8.56 15.90 -1.18
N LEU A 95 -7.50 15.74 -0.37
CA LEU A 95 -7.62 15.32 1.04
C LEU A 95 -7.65 16.47 2.05
N SER A 96 -7.06 17.62 1.71
CA SER A 96 -6.89 18.73 2.64
C SER A 96 -6.81 20.06 1.89
N ASP A 97 -7.30 21.13 2.53
CA ASP A 97 -7.11 22.51 2.08
C ASP A 97 -5.70 23.05 2.44
N SER A 98 -4.93 22.32 3.24
CA SER A 98 -3.53 22.67 3.53
C SER A 98 -2.65 22.44 2.30
N PRO A 99 -1.67 23.32 2.00
CA PRO A 99 -0.67 23.06 0.96
C PRO A 99 0.36 21.99 1.38
N TYR A 100 0.20 21.37 2.54
CA TYR A 100 1.12 20.34 3.03
C TYR A 100 0.36 19.15 3.63
N PHE A 101 0.22 18.08 2.85
CA PHE A 101 -0.21 16.76 3.33
C PHE A 101 0.57 15.66 2.59
N CYS A 102 1.17 14.73 3.33
CA CYS A 102 2.17 13.81 2.78
C CYS A 102 2.38 12.56 3.65
N ALA A 103 3.32 11.71 3.23
CA ALA A 103 3.73 10.47 3.90
C ALA A 103 2.54 9.54 4.20
N PRO A 104 1.81 9.08 3.17
CA PRO A 104 0.63 8.24 3.37
C PRO A 104 1.01 6.85 3.90
N GLN A 105 0.19 6.33 4.81
CA GLN A 105 0.11 4.92 5.14
C GLN A 105 -1.32 4.41 4.96
N VAL A 106 -1.45 3.38 4.12
CA VAL A 106 -2.72 2.73 3.78
C VAL A 106 -2.75 1.31 4.32
N PHE A 107 -3.87 0.94 4.93
CA PHE A 107 -4.16 -0.43 5.37
C PHE A 107 -5.67 -0.67 5.44
N PHE A 108 -6.08 -1.93 5.39
CA PHE A 108 -7.47 -2.32 5.59
C PHE A 108 -7.72 -2.57 7.08
N CYS A 109 -8.65 -1.82 7.67
CA CYS A 109 -9.10 -2.01 9.04
C CYS A 109 -10.27 -3.00 9.05
N GLU A 110 -9.95 -4.28 9.27
CA GLU A 110 -10.93 -5.38 9.26
C GLU A 110 -12.14 -5.14 10.19
N PRO A 111 -11.98 -4.69 11.46
CA PRO A 111 -13.14 -4.45 12.32
C PRO A 111 -14.15 -3.44 11.74
N HIS A 112 -13.68 -2.51 10.91
CA HIS A 112 -14.51 -1.48 10.28
C HIS A 112 -14.90 -1.81 8.84
N GLN A 113 -14.28 -2.83 8.23
CA GLN A 113 -14.41 -3.15 6.81
C GLN A 113 -14.09 -1.96 5.90
N LEU A 114 -13.09 -1.15 6.27
CA LEU A 114 -12.72 0.08 5.57
C LEU A 114 -11.21 0.16 5.33
N TRP A 115 -10.85 0.74 4.18
CA TRP A 115 -9.49 1.20 3.95
C TRP A 115 -9.25 2.51 4.68
N TYR A 116 -8.17 2.57 5.45
CA TYR A 116 -7.69 3.76 6.11
C TYR A 116 -6.48 4.29 5.36
N LEU A 117 -6.46 5.60 5.13
CA LEU A 117 -5.30 6.35 4.66
C LEU A 117 -4.96 7.36 5.76
N ILE A 118 -3.86 7.11 6.47
CA ILE A 118 -3.31 8.03 7.47
C ILE A 118 -2.16 8.81 6.82
N TYR A 119 -1.99 10.08 7.21
CA TYR A 119 -0.99 10.96 6.64
C TYR A 119 -0.69 12.12 7.60
N GLN A 120 0.46 12.77 7.42
CA GLN A 120 0.77 13.99 8.14
C GLN A 120 0.22 15.20 7.40
N VAL A 121 -0.34 16.16 8.13
CA VAL A 121 -0.82 17.44 7.63
C VAL A 121 -0.09 18.57 8.34
N GLY A 122 0.35 19.56 7.58
CA GLY A 122 0.90 20.80 8.12
C GLY A 122 -0.24 21.73 8.47
N VAL A 123 -0.36 22.10 9.73
CA VAL A 123 -1.28 23.16 10.17
C VAL A 123 -0.48 24.47 10.33
N PRO A 124 -1.00 25.63 9.90
CA PRO A 124 -0.40 26.90 10.25
C PRO A 124 -0.32 27.01 11.78
N GLY A 125 0.87 27.37 12.29
CA GLY A 125 1.08 27.71 13.69
C GLY A 125 0.65 29.13 14.02
#